data_AF-A0A1F7GBM1-F1
#
_entry.id   AF-A0A1F7GBM1-F1
#
_cell.length_a   1.000
_cell.length_b   1.000
_cell.length_c   1.000
_cell.angle_alpha   90.00
_cell.angle_beta   90.00
_cell.angle_gamma   90.00
#
_symmetry.space_group_name_H-M   'P 1'
#
loop_
_entity.id
_entity.type
_entity.pdbx_description
1 polymer ?
#
loop_
_entity_poly.entity_id
_entity_poly.type
_entity_poly.pdbx_seq_one_letter_code
_entity_poly.pdbx_strand_id
1 'polypeptide(L)'
;MKFILSRHLVKDKIPLLAKRGFKISLAQIKDTVNNPDHIDSESDVPKIIASKNFDTKLILRVVYKLEDDIIKIITVYPAEKGRYY
;
A
#
# COMPACT_ATOMS: atom_id res chain seq x y z
N MET A 1 -1.09 3.35 16.92
CA MET A 1 -0.75 2.21 16.05
C MET A 1 0.69 2.29 15.57
N LYS A 2 1.41 1.17 15.60
CA LYS A 2 2.81 1.05 15.16
C LYS A 2 2.86 0.49 13.74
N PHE A 3 3.64 1.10 12.85
CA PHE A 3 3.87 0.58 11.50
C PHE A 3 5.12 -0.30 11.48
N ILE A 4 4.98 -1.53 10.97
CA ILE A 4 6.10 -2.43 10.68
C ILE A 4 6.11 -2.72 9.18
N LEU A 5 7.28 -2.58 8.56
CA LEU A 5 7.47 -2.86 7.14
C LEU A 5 8.03 -4.27 6.97
N SER A 6 7.47 -5.03 6.05
CA SER A 6 8.03 -6.33 5.71
C SER A 6 9.42 -6.19 5.07
N ARG A 7 10.27 -7.21 5.25
CA ARG A 7 11.56 -7.27 4.57
C ARG A 7 11.41 -7.20 3.05
N HIS A 8 10.40 -7.88 2.51
CA HIS A 8 10.09 -7.89 1.07
C HIS A 8 9.77 -6.49 0.53
N LEU A 9 8.98 -5.71 1.28
CA LEU A 9 8.64 -4.35 0.90
C LEU A 9 9.89 -3.47 0.80
N VAL A 10 10.72 -3.50 1.83
CA VAL A 10 11.90 -2.62 1.96
C VAL A 10 13.02 -3.02 1.00
N LYS A 11 13.32 -4.32 0.87
CA LYS A 11 14.46 -4.80 0.08
C LYS A 11 14.14 -4.93 -1.41
N ASP A 12 12.89 -5.24 -1.76
CA ASP A 12 12.56 -5.61 -3.14
C ASP A 12 11.61 -4.60 -3.77
N LYS A 13 10.42 -4.39 -3.17
CA LYS A 13 9.34 -3.64 -3.84
C LYS A 13 9.62 -2.16 -3.98
N ILE A 14 10.03 -1.48 -2.91
CA ILE A 14 10.33 -0.04 -2.99
C ILE A 14 11.48 0.23 -3.99
N PRO A 15 12.63 -0.47 -3.93
CA PRO A 15 13.70 -0.27 -4.91
C PRO A 15 13.28 -0.60 -6.35
N LEU A 16 12.50 -1.67 -6.56
CA LEU A 16 12.02 -2.05 -7.88
C LEU A 16 11.10 -0.98 -8.48
N LEU A 17 10.16 -0.45 -7.69
CA LEU A 17 9.24 0.59 -8.12
C LEU A 17 9.99 1.90 -8.41
N ALA A 18 10.95 2.27 -7.56
CA ALA A 18 11.79 3.45 -7.77
C ALA A 18 12.60 3.35 -9.07
N LYS A 19 13.17 2.18 -9.39
CA LYS A 19 13.87 1.92 -10.67
C LYS A 19 12.95 2.06 -11.89
N ARG A 20 11.65 1.85 -11.73
CA ARG A 20 10.63 2.00 -12.78
C ARG A 20 9.99 3.39 -12.80
N GLY A 21 10.56 4.36 -12.09
CA GLY A 21 10.06 5.74 -12.04
C GLY A 21 8.96 5.98 -11.01
N PHE A 22 8.53 4.95 -10.26
CA PHE A 22 7.48 5.05 -9.26
C PHE A 22 8.08 5.19 -7.86
N LYS A 23 8.43 6.43 -7.49
CA LYS A 23 9.01 6.74 -6.18
C LYS A 23 7.90 6.86 -5.12
N ILE A 24 7.95 5.98 -4.13
CA ILE A 24 7.02 5.97 -2.99
C ILE A 24 7.79 6.26 -1.72
N SER A 25 7.31 7.24 -0.95
CA SER A 25 7.81 7.54 0.38
C SER A 25 7.04 6.78 1.46
N LEU A 26 7.67 6.58 2.62
CA LEU A 26 6.99 6.00 3.79
C LEU A 26 5.79 6.84 4.26
N ALA A 27 5.86 8.16 4.09
CA ALA A 27 4.76 9.06 4.40
C ALA A 27 3.53 8.75 3.53
N GLN A 28 3.72 8.55 2.21
CA GLN A 28 2.64 8.17 1.30
C GLN A 28 2.02 6.80 1.64
N ILE A 29 2.84 5.82 2.04
CA ILE A 29 2.34 4.50 2.46
C ILE A 29 1.45 4.65 3.71
N LYS A 30 1.93 5.38 4.72
CA LYS A 30 1.18 5.61 5.97
C LYS A 30 -0.10 6.39 5.72
N ASP A 31 -0.02 7.44 4.91
CA ASP A 31 -1.19 8.24 4.53
C ASP A 31 -2.22 7.43 3.76
N THR A 32 -1.79 6.53 2.86
CA THR A 32 -2.70 5.62 2.15
C THR A 32 -3.43 4.69 3.11
N VAL A 33 -2.76 4.21 4.17
CA VAL A 33 -3.41 3.34 5.17
C VAL A 33 -4.33 4.12 6.10
N ASN A 34 -3.92 5.30 6.56
CA ASN A 34 -4.67 6.09 7.54
C ASN A 34 -5.84 6.87 6.91
N ASN A 35 -5.67 7.33 5.66
CA ASN A 35 -6.61 8.15 4.92
C ASN A 35 -6.84 7.58 3.50
N PRO A 36 -7.34 6.34 3.37
CA PRO A 36 -7.58 5.74 2.06
C PRO A 36 -8.78 6.38 1.35
N ASP A 37 -8.73 6.37 0.02
CA ASP A 37 -9.91 6.67 -0.80
C ASP A 37 -10.84 5.45 -0.86
N HIS A 38 -10.28 4.24 -0.74
CA HIS A 38 -11.02 2.98 -0.73
C HIS A 38 -10.29 1.90 0.09
N ILE A 39 -11.07 1.06 0.79
CA ILE A 39 -10.58 -0.07 1.58
C ILE A 39 -11.26 -1.35 1.07
N ASP A 40 -10.44 -2.38 0.81
CA ASP A 40 -10.90 -3.74 0.53
C ASP A 40 -10.36 -4.69 1.61
N SER A 41 -11.27 -5.26 2.40
CA SER A 41 -10.97 -6.25 3.46
C SER A 41 -11.51 -7.64 3.14
N GLU A 42 -12.08 -7.86 1.96
CA GLU A 42 -12.82 -9.08 1.62
C GLU A 42 -12.08 -9.93 0.59
N SER A 43 -11.37 -9.30 -0.35
CA SER A 43 -10.78 -10.01 -1.49
C SER A 43 -9.53 -10.85 -1.15
N ASP A 44 -8.82 -10.54 -0.07
CA ASP A 44 -7.56 -11.22 0.29
C ASP A 44 -7.41 -11.41 1.81
N VAL A 45 -8.40 -12.05 2.43
CA VAL A 45 -8.41 -12.31 3.89
C VAL A 45 -7.18 -13.15 4.30
N PRO A 46 -6.50 -12.82 5.42
CA PRO A 46 -6.83 -11.80 6.42
C PRO A 46 -6.12 -10.45 6.18
N LYS A 47 -5.73 -10.15 4.94
CA LYS A 47 -5.09 -8.89 4.57
C LYS A 47 -6.15 -7.84 4.26
N ILE A 48 -5.75 -6.58 4.43
CA ILE A 48 -6.52 -5.40 4.07
C ILE A 48 -5.75 -4.67 2.99
N ILE A 49 -6.46 -4.16 1.99
CA ILE A 49 -5.91 -3.37 0.89
C ILE A 49 -6.47 -1.96 0.98
N ALA A 50 -5.63 -1.02 1.42
CA ALA A 50 -5.93 0.40 1.36
C ALA A 50 -5.49 0.95 0.01
N SER A 51 -6.35 1.72 -0.63
CA SER A 51 -6.07 2.34 -1.93
C SER A 51 -6.25 3.84 -1.86
N LYS A 52 -5.36 4.58 -2.51
CA LYS A 52 -5.43 6.04 -2.61
C LYS A 52 -4.96 6.53 -3.97
N ASN A 53 -5.55 7.60 -4.48
CA ASN A 53 -5.12 8.27 -5.69
C ASN A 53 -3.63 8.65 -5.59
N PHE A 54 -2.86 8.31 -6.62
CA PHE A 54 -1.44 8.63 -6.69
C PHE A 54 -1.16 9.73 -7.71
N ASP A 55 -1.72 9.61 -8.92
CA ASP A 55 -1.63 10.63 -9.96
C ASP A 55 -2.92 10.65 -10.81
N THR A 56 -2.87 11.19 -12.03
CA THR A 56 -4.02 11.27 -12.93
C THR A 56 -4.48 9.90 -13.45
N LYS A 57 -3.60 8.90 -13.52
CA LYS A 57 -3.85 7.57 -14.10
C LYS A 57 -3.78 6.43 -13.09
N LEU A 58 -3.03 6.62 -12.01
CA LEU A 58 -2.68 5.56 -11.07
C LEU A 58 -3.24 5.80 -9.67
N ILE A 59 -3.51 4.69 -8.99
CA ILE A 59 -3.73 4.58 -7.56
C ILE A 59 -2.53 3.85 -6.92
N LEU A 60 -2.21 4.20 -5.68
CA LEU A 60 -1.34 3.44 -4.81
C LEU A 60 -2.20 2.47 -4.00
N ARG A 61 -1.87 1.18 -4.08
CA ARG A 61 -2.43 0.11 -3.27
C ARG A 61 -1.40 -0.33 -2.23
N VAL A 62 -1.82 -0.36 -0.96
CA VAL A 62 -1.03 -0.79 0.18
C VAL A 62 -1.71 -2.01 0.79
N VAL A 63 -1.01 -3.15 0.77
CA VAL A 63 -1.49 -4.39 1.38
C VAL A 63 -0.88 -4.53 2.77
N TYR A 64 -1.72 -4.67 3.78
CA TYR A 64 -1.28 -4.79 5.16
C TYR A 64 -2.13 -5.79 5.94
N LYS A 65 -1.65 -6.14 7.14
CA LYS A 65 -2.42 -6.84 8.16
C LYS A 65 -2.48 -5.99 9.41
N LEU A 66 -3.60 -6.11 10.12
CA LEU A 66 -3.76 -5.57 11.45
C LEU A 66 -3.61 -6.71 12.45
N GLU A 67 -2.61 -6.60 13.33
CA GLU A 67 -2.33 -7.55 14.41
C GLU A 67 -2.21 -6.70 15.69
N ASP A 68 -3.24 -6.71 16.54
CA ASP A 68 -3.38 -5.81 17.68
C ASP A 68 -3.19 -4.32 17.29
N ASP A 69 -2.27 -3.61 17.95
CA ASP A 69 -1.91 -2.21 17.65
C ASP A 69 -0.87 -2.06 16.53
N ILE A 70 -0.56 -3.15 15.80
CA ILE A 70 0.46 -3.20 14.77
C ILE A 70 -0.17 -3.27 13.38
N ILE A 71 0.19 -2.29 12.56
CA ILE A 71 -0.05 -2.31 11.11
C ILE A 71 1.20 -2.87 10.44
N LYS A 72 1.12 -4.10 9.95
CA LYS A 72 2.20 -4.75 9.21
C LYS A 72 2.02 -4.56 7.72
N ILE A 73 2.78 -3.65 7.12
CA ILE A 73 2.77 -3.41 5.68
C ILE A 73 3.50 -4.55 4.97
N ILE A 74 2.79 -5.29 4.14
CA ILE A 74 3.30 -6.47 3.43
C ILE A 74 3.94 -6.05 2.11
N THR A 75 3.22 -5.29 1.29
CA THR A 75 3.68 -4.89 -0.05
C THR A 75 2.93 -3.65 -0.54
N VAL A 76 3.45 -3.01 -1.59
CA VAL A 76 2.83 -1.85 -2.25
C VAL A 76 2.89 -1.97 -3.77
N TYR A 77 1.84 -1.43 -4.38
CA TYR A 77 1.40 -1.51 -5.76
C TYR A 77 0.92 -0.25 -6.50
N PRO A 78 1.44 0.19 -7.64
CA PRO A 78 0.62 1.02 -8.53
C PRO A 78 -0.46 0.15 -9.22
N ALA A 79 -1.65 0.72 -9.42
CA ALA A 79 -2.67 0.16 -10.29
C ALA A 79 -3.37 1.28 -11.07
N GLU A 80 -3.98 0.96 -12.20
CA GLU A 80 -4.79 1.92 -12.97
C GLU A 80 -6.09 2.25 -12.22
N LYS A 81 -6.53 3.50 -12.33
CA LYS A 81 -7.85 3.94 -11.85
C LYS A 81 -8.97 3.17 -12.54
N GLY A 82 -10.07 2.91 -11.82
CA GLY A 82 -11.21 2.16 -12.34
C GLY A 82 -11.00 0.65 -12.41
N ARG A 83 -9.78 0.14 -12.13
CA ARG A 83 -9.51 -1.30 -12.14
C ARG A 83 -10.09 -2.03 -10.93
N TYR A 84 -10.13 -1.37 -9.78
CA TYR A 84 -10.50 -2.00 -8.52
C TYR A 84 -11.59 -1.26 -7.75
N TYR A 85 -11.74 0.05 -7.99
CA TYR A 85 -12.84 0.91 -7.55
C TYR A 85 -12.88 2.15 -8.44
#